data_AF-A0A957SMZ8-F1
#
_entry.id   AF-A0A957SMZ8-F1
#
_cell.length_a   1.000
_cell.length_b   1.000
_cell.length_c   1.000
_cell.angle_alpha   90.00
_cell.angle_beta   90.00
_cell.angle_gamma   90.00
#
_symmetry.space_group_name_H-M   'P 1'
#
loop_
_entity.id
_entity.type
_entity.pdbx_description
1 polymer ?
#
loop_
_entity_poly.entity_id
_entity_poly.type
_entity_poly.pdbx_seq_one_letter_code
_entity_poly.pdbx_strand_id
1 'polypeptide(L)'
;MQTTELDGLVKSAQNGSREAFGQIVLRFQDMAFATAYAMLGNPQLAEDAAQEAFLDAYQNLAKLRDAAAFPGWFRRIVVGRTHRQLRQMPHQFTPLEDIGALYAHTPDPATHLETWQLQHDVHHALETLSEAQRLAITLFYIEGYSYREIADYLEVPISTIKKRLFDARSKLKERMIHMVQNALHQAKPSQSDSFSQAVQFFLALRDGDLTAIQELVAQNAALLTAKTEWRMALGHHYWPLGSTALHLAAGAGETDILAWLLAQNPNIQAQNVAGMTPLHIAAVMNQPEVAQLLLAHGANV
;
A
#
# COMPACT_ATOMS: atom_id res chain seq x y z
N MET A 1 -24.98 13.71 4.89
CA MET A 1 -24.11 13.84 6.08
C MET A 1 -22.68 13.36 5.80
N GLN A 2 -22.46 12.26 5.08
CA GLN A 2 -21.10 11.72 4.82
C GLN A 2 -20.16 12.57 3.91
N THR A 3 -20.69 13.43 3.04
CA THR A 3 -19.89 14.26 2.11
C THR A 3 -19.23 15.45 2.81
N THR A 4 -19.98 16.15 3.67
CA THR A 4 -19.50 17.34 4.41
C THR A 4 -18.38 17.00 5.40
N GLU A 5 -18.43 15.81 6.00
CA GLU A 5 -17.38 15.30 6.87
C GLU A 5 -16.09 14.99 6.10
N LEU A 6 -16.20 14.36 4.93
CA LEU A 6 -15.05 14.11 4.06
C LEU A 6 -14.39 15.42 3.60
N ASP A 7 -15.19 16.41 3.21
CA ASP A 7 -14.68 17.71 2.80
C ASP A 7 -13.88 18.39 3.90
N GLY A 8 -14.33 18.27 5.15
CA GLY A 8 -13.61 18.78 6.33
C GLY A 8 -12.28 18.07 6.55
N LEU A 9 -12.27 16.73 6.46
CA LEU A 9 -11.04 15.94 6.58
C LEU A 9 -10.02 16.29 5.49
N VAL A 10 -10.47 16.39 4.23
CA VAL A 10 -9.60 16.73 3.10
C VAL A 10 -8.98 18.11 3.30
N LYS A 11 -9.78 19.12 3.68
CA LYS A 11 -9.26 20.48 3.94
C LYS A 11 -8.29 20.51 5.10
N SER A 12 -8.54 19.76 6.17
CA SER A 12 -7.62 19.66 7.31
C SER A 12 -6.30 19.00 6.90
N ALA A 13 -6.36 17.92 6.13
CA ALA A 13 -5.18 17.24 5.60
C ALA A 13 -4.39 18.11 4.61
N GLN A 14 -5.06 18.94 3.79
CA GLN A 14 -4.40 19.94 2.93
C GLN A 14 -3.60 20.97 3.71
N ASN A 15 -4.01 21.26 4.94
CA ASN A 15 -3.32 22.17 5.86
C ASN A 15 -2.26 21.45 6.72
N GLY A 16 -1.93 20.19 6.41
CA GLY A 16 -0.86 19.43 7.07
C GLY A 16 -1.30 18.54 8.24
N SER A 17 -2.60 18.38 8.49
CA SER A 17 -3.06 17.44 9.53
C SER A 17 -2.91 15.98 9.07
N ARG A 18 -1.89 15.31 9.61
CA ARG A 18 -1.65 13.88 9.38
C ARG A 18 -2.77 13.02 9.94
N GLU A 19 -3.35 13.39 11.07
CA GLU A 19 -4.47 12.68 11.70
C GLU A 19 -5.72 12.72 10.82
N ALA A 20 -6.02 13.88 10.23
CA ALA A 20 -7.12 14.00 9.28
C ALA A 20 -6.90 13.12 8.04
N PHE A 21 -5.65 13.02 7.56
CA PHE A 21 -5.32 12.10 6.49
C PHE A 21 -5.42 10.63 6.92
N GLY A 22 -5.05 10.29 8.15
CA GLY A 22 -5.24 8.95 8.72
C GLY A 22 -6.71 8.51 8.70
N GLN A 23 -7.64 9.43 9.00
CA GLN A 23 -9.09 9.17 8.87
C GLN A 23 -9.53 8.96 7.41
N ILE A 24 -8.92 9.68 6.46
CA ILE A 24 -9.14 9.45 5.02
C ILE A 24 -8.64 8.05 4.64
N VAL A 25 -7.46 7.63 5.12
CA VAL A 25 -6.90 6.30 4.85
C VAL A 25 -7.86 5.22 5.36
N LEU A 26 -8.28 5.29 6.63
CA LEU A 26 -9.23 4.32 7.21
C LEU A 26 -10.51 4.19 6.40
N ARG A 27 -11.02 5.32 5.86
CA ARG A 27 -12.27 5.34 5.09
C ARG A 27 -12.13 4.75 3.68
N PHE A 28 -10.96 4.86 3.05
CA PHE A 28 -10.77 4.49 1.64
C PHE A 28 -9.86 3.27 1.44
N GLN A 29 -9.23 2.72 2.48
CA GLN A 29 -8.24 1.65 2.36
C GLN A 29 -8.78 0.40 1.65
N ASP A 30 -9.99 -0.05 2.00
CA ASP A 30 -10.59 -1.22 1.36
C ASP A 30 -11.01 -0.92 -0.09
N MET A 31 -11.48 0.31 -0.39
CA MET A 31 -11.80 0.70 -1.77
C MET A 31 -10.56 0.76 -2.65
N ALA A 32 -9.45 1.30 -2.12
CA ALA A 32 -8.17 1.36 -2.81
C ALA A 32 -7.64 -0.05 -3.09
N PHE A 33 -7.60 -0.88 -2.05
CA PHE A 33 -7.19 -2.28 -2.16
C PHE A 33 -8.07 -3.06 -3.15
N ALA A 34 -9.40 -2.96 -3.04
CA ALA A 34 -10.32 -3.65 -3.95
C ALA A 34 -10.14 -3.23 -5.41
N THR A 35 -9.88 -1.94 -5.64
CA THR A 35 -9.60 -1.42 -6.99
C THR A 35 -8.33 -2.04 -7.55
N ALA A 36 -7.25 -2.05 -6.76
CA ALA A 36 -5.98 -2.64 -7.17
C ALA A 36 -6.08 -4.17 -7.34
N TYR A 37 -6.75 -4.86 -6.41
CA TYR A 37 -6.94 -6.31 -6.42
C TYR A 37 -7.75 -6.78 -7.63
N ALA A 38 -8.80 -6.04 -8.02
CA ALA A 38 -9.55 -6.36 -9.24
C ALA A 38 -8.63 -6.36 -10.49
N MET A 39 -7.62 -5.49 -10.53
CA MET A 39 -6.72 -5.38 -11.69
C MET A 39 -5.52 -6.33 -11.61
N LEU A 40 -4.96 -6.55 -10.42
CA LEU A 40 -3.72 -7.31 -10.21
C LEU A 40 -3.95 -8.78 -9.86
N GLY A 41 -5.06 -9.11 -9.21
CA GLY A 41 -5.37 -10.48 -8.78
C GLY A 41 -4.51 -11.03 -7.64
N ASN A 42 -3.55 -10.26 -7.14
CA ASN A 42 -2.64 -10.65 -6.07
C ASN A 42 -2.84 -9.71 -4.85
N PRO A 43 -3.12 -10.24 -3.65
CA PRO A 43 -3.37 -9.42 -2.46
C PRO A 43 -2.18 -8.54 -2.08
N GLN A 44 -0.96 -9.10 -2.11
CA GLN A 44 0.26 -8.38 -1.71
C GLN A 44 0.48 -7.17 -2.62
N LEU A 45 0.47 -7.41 -3.93
CA LEU A 45 0.64 -6.34 -4.93
C LEU A 45 -0.49 -5.31 -4.91
N ALA A 46 -1.70 -5.73 -4.54
CA ALA A 46 -2.84 -4.82 -4.39
C ALA A 46 -2.70 -3.93 -3.17
N GLU A 47 -2.20 -4.48 -2.05
CA GLU A 47 -1.88 -3.73 -0.85
C GLU A 47 -0.79 -2.69 -1.13
N ASP A 48 0.30 -3.10 -1.77
CA ASP A 48 1.41 -2.22 -2.13
C ASP A 48 0.93 -1.05 -3.02
N ALA A 49 0.17 -1.35 -4.07
CA ALA A 49 -0.39 -0.34 -4.95
C ALA A 49 -1.35 0.63 -4.23
N ALA A 50 -2.14 0.13 -3.26
CA ALA A 50 -3.04 0.94 -2.45
C ALA A 50 -2.28 1.85 -1.48
N GLN A 51 -1.27 1.33 -0.77
CA GLN A 51 -0.40 2.12 0.10
C GLN A 51 0.28 3.23 -0.71
N GLU A 52 0.91 2.90 -1.84
CA GLU A 52 1.53 3.87 -2.74
C GLU A 52 0.54 4.97 -3.18
N ALA A 53 -0.69 4.59 -3.51
CA ALA A 53 -1.69 5.55 -3.94
C ALA A 53 -2.05 6.56 -2.84
N PHE A 54 -2.13 6.14 -1.57
CA PHE A 54 -2.36 7.08 -0.45
C PHE A 54 -1.21 8.05 -0.27
N LEU A 55 0.01 7.59 -0.45
CA LEU A 55 1.19 8.42 -0.25
C LEU A 55 1.30 9.49 -1.35
N ASP A 56 1.04 9.07 -2.58
CA ASP A 56 0.86 9.95 -3.74
C ASP A 56 -0.26 10.95 -3.54
N ALA A 57 -1.39 10.48 -3.01
CA ALA A 57 -2.53 11.32 -2.70
C ALA A 57 -2.12 12.38 -1.67
N TYR A 58 -1.43 12.02 -0.58
CA TYR A 58 -0.97 13.00 0.39
C TYR A 58 -0.09 14.07 -0.26
N GLN A 59 0.89 13.68 -1.05
CA GLN A 59 1.83 14.62 -1.70
C GLN A 59 1.15 15.60 -2.66
N ASN A 60 0.10 15.15 -3.33
CA ASN A 60 -0.62 15.95 -4.32
C ASN A 60 -1.93 16.53 -3.77
N LEU A 61 -2.25 16.30 -2.50
CA LEU A 61 -3.52 16.70 -1.91
C LEU A 61 -3.72 18.22 -1.95
N ALA A 62 -2.65 18.99 -1.74
CA ALA A 62 -2.68 20.44 -1.84
C ALA A 62 -3.05 20.97 -3.24
N LYS A 63 -2.92 20.14 -4.29
CA LYS A 63 -3.30 20.50 -5.67
C LYS A 63 -4.79 20.26 -5.94
N LEU A 64 -5.49 19.52 -5.08
CA LEU A 64 -6.91 19.23 -5.23
C LEU A 64 -7.74 20.48 -4.87
N ARG A 65 -8.37 21.09 -5.88
CA ARG A 65 -9.11 22.36 -5.69
C ARG A 65 -10.46 22.16 -5.01
N ASP A 66 -11.12 21.03 -5.28
CA ASP A 66 -12.43 20.71 -4.75
C ASP A 66 -12.33 19.44 -3.91
N ALA A 67 -12.61 19.58 -2.61
CA ALA A 67 -12.56 18.49 -1.65
C ALA A 67 -13.59 17.39 -1.97
N ALA A 68 -14.75 17.76 -2.53
CA ALA A 68 -15.80 16.81 -2.88
C ALA A 68 -15.37 15.89 -4.05
N ALA A 69 -14.40 16.31 -4.85
CA ALA A 69 -13.83 15.52 -5.95
C ALA A 69 -12.83 14.45 -5.47
N PHE A 70 -12.50 14.41 -4.17
CA PHE A 70 -11.50 13.48 -3.62
C PHE A 70 -11.72 12.02 -4.03
N PRO A 71 -12.93 11.42 -3.93
CA PRO A 71 -13.11 9.99 -4.25
C PRO A 71 -12.70 9.63 -5.69
N GLY A 72 -13.20 10.38 -6.67
CA GLY A 72 -12.88 10.16 -8.08
C GLY A 72 -11.43 10.53 -8.42
N TRP A 73 -10.89 11.58 -7.78
CA TRP A 73 -9.48 11.94 -7.93
C TRP A 73 -8.55 10.85 -7.38
N PHE A 74 -8.82 10.37 -6.17
CA PHE A 74 -8.04 9.32 -5.51
C PHE A 74 -8.10 8.01 -6.29
N ARG A 75 -9.27 7.61 -6.79
CA ARG A 75 -9.42 6.45 -7.66
C ARG A 75 -8.46 6.50 -8.86
N ARG A 76 -8.31 7.67 -9.50
CA ARG A 76 -7.40 7.83 -10.65
C ARG A 76 -5.94 7.60 -10.26
N ILE A 77 -5.54 7.98 -9.06
CA ILE A 77 -4.21 7.70 -8.50
C ILE A 77 -4.03 6.19 -8.33
N VAL A 78 -4.99 5.52 -7.68
CA VAL A 78 -4.96 4.06 -7.47
C VAL A 78 -4.81 3.33 -8.81
N VAL A 79 -5.68 3.63 -9.79
CA VAL A 79 -5.63 3.01 -11.13
C VAL A 79 -4.29 3.27 -11.82
N GLY A 80 -3.76 4.50 -11.74
CA GLY A 80 -2.46 4.85 -12.32
C GLY A 80 -1.31 4.05 -11.72
N ARG A 81 -1.31 3.88 -10.39
CA ARG A 81 -0.32 3.07 -9.66
C ARG A 81 -0.42 1.59 -10.02
N THR A 82 -1.63 1.06 -10.07
CA THR A 82 -1.86 -0.32 -10.47
C THR A 82 -1.38 -0.61 -11.90
N HIS A 83 -1.68 0.25 -12.87
CA HIS A 83 -1.15 0.09 -14.24
C HIS A 83 0.37 0.22 -14.34
N ARG A 84 0.99 1.02 -13.47
CA ARG A 84 2.45 1.07 -13.38
C ARG A 84 3.02 -0.25 -12.90
N GLN A 85 2.41 -0.88 -11.90
CA GLN A 85 2.84 -2.18 -11.38
C GLN A 85 2.72 -3.27 -12.45
N LEU A 86 1.60 -3.33 -13.17
CA LEU A 86 1.40 -4.26 -14.30
C LEU A 86 2.49 -4.14 -15.38
N ARG A 87 2.97 -2.92 -15.65
CA ARG A 87 4.06 -2.68 -16.62
C ARG A 87 5.44 -3.15 -16.13
N GLN A 88 5.63 -3.27 -14.81
CA GLN A 88 6.91 -3.66 -14.19
C GLN A 88 7.04 -5.17 -13.96
N MET A 89 5.93 -5.93 -14.05
CA MET A 89 5.89 -7.38 -13.89
C MET A 89 6.69 -8.26 -14.89
N PRO A 90 7.01 -7.86 -16.15
CA PRO A 90 7.57 -8.83 -17.12
C PRO A 90 8.99 -9.38 -16.84
N HIS A 91 9.68 -9.02 -15.74
CA HIS A 91 11.11 -9.37 -15.56
C HIS A 91 11.56 -9.87 -14.17
N GLN A 92 10.65 -10.27 -13.26
CA GLN A 92 11.09 -10.99 -12.04
C GLN A 92 11.33 -12.47 -12.36
N PHE A 93 12.52 -12.79 -12.87
CA PHE A 93 13.05 -14.15 -12.84
C PHE A 93 13.79 -14.35 -11.52
N THR A 94 13.26 -15.19 -10.64
CA THR A 94 14.05 -15.76 -9.53
C THR A 94 14.86 -16.93 -10.11
N PRO A 95 16.20 -16.91 -10.01
CA PRO A 95 17.01 -18.07 -10.37
C PRO A 95 16.52 -19.31 -9.62
N LEU A 96 16.46 -20.46 -10.30
CA LEU A 96 15.92 -21.71 -9.75
C LEU A 96 16.65 -22.15 -8.45
N GLU A 97 17.88 -21.67 -8.29
CA GLU A 97 18.83 -21.88 -7.22
C GLU A 97 18.37 -21.27 -5.89
N ASP A 98 17.70 -20.10 -5.95
CA ASP A 98 17.26 -19.33 -4.77
C ASP A 98 15.90 -19.78 -4.23
N ILE A 99 15.19 -20.65 -4.97
CA ILE A 99 13.88 -21.16 -4.55
C ILE A 99 14.03 -22.06 -3.30
N GLY A 100 15.15 -22.77 -3.18
CA GLY A 100 15.42 -23.66 -2.04
C GLY A 100 15.47 -22.95 -0.68
N ALA A 101 15.92 -21.70 -0.64
CA ALA A 101 16.00 -20.90 0.58
C ALA A 101 14.63 -20.36 1.04
N LEU A 102 13.69 -20.16 0.11
CA LEU A 102 12.31 -19.74 0.40
C LEU A 102 11.48 -20.82 1.10
N TYR A 103 11.82 -22.11 0.92
CA TYR A 103 11.10 -23.24 1.50
C TYR A 103 11.54 -23.61 2.94
N ALA A 104 12.57 -22.97 3.49
CA ALA A 104 13.09 -23.33 4.81
C ALA A 104 12.20 -22.89 5.99
N HIS A 105 11.24 -21.98 5.76
CA HIS A 105 10.39 -21.40 6.80
C HIS A 105 8.88 -21.39 6.46
N THR A 106 8.44 -22.25 5.55
CA THR A 106 7.01 -22.33 5.22
C THR A 106 6.23 -23.12 6.28
N PRO A 107 5.07 -22.60 6.75
CA PRO A 107 4.01 -23.42 7.35
C PRO A 107 3.69 -24.65 6.48
N ASP A 108 3.10 -25.69 7.08
CA ASP A 108 2.76 -26.99 6.46
C ASP A 108 2.50 -26.89 4.92
N PRO A 109 3.28 -27.59 4.08
CA PRO A 109 3.14 -27.58 2.62
C PRO A 109 1.71 -27.85 2.13
N ALA A 110 0.91 -28.62 2.88
CA ALA A 110 -0.48 -28.86 2.54
C ALA A 110 -1.34 -27.57 2.61
N THR A 111 -1.16 -26.76 3.66
CA THR A 111 -1.89 -25.49 3.85
C THR A 111 -1.48 -24.44 2.81
N HIS A 112 -0.21 -24.42 2.39
CA HIS A 112 0.26 -23.53 1.32
C HIS A 112 -0.40 -23.85 -0.02
N LEU A 113 -0.51 -25.13 -0.35
CA LEU A 113 -1.15 -25.57 -1.59
C LEU A 113 -2.63 -25.17 -1.63
N GLU A 114 -3.35 -25.34 -0.52
CA GLU A 114 -4.75 -24.95 -0.39
C GLU A 114 -4.96 -23.44 -0.55
N THR A 115 -4.12 -22.63 0.09
CA THR A 115 -4.21 -21.16 0.03
C THR A 115 -3.89 -20.64 -1.38
N TRP A 116 -2.86 -21.22 -2.02
CA TRP A 116 -2.48 -20.90 -3.38
C TRP A 116 -3.58 -21.30 -4.38
N GLN A 117 -4.16 -22.49 -4.22
CA GLN A 117 -5.27 -22.96 -5.04
C GLN A 117 -6.49 -22.05 -4.90
N LEU A 118 -6.85 -21.67 -3.67
CA LEU A 118 -7.97 -20.75 -3.43
C LEU A 118 -7.74 -19.39 -4.09
N GLN A 119 -6.55 -18.80 -3.95
CA GLN A 119 -6.20 -17.54 -4.61
C GLN A 119 -6.24 -17.66 -6.13
N HIS A 120 -5.72 -18.76 -6.68
CA HIS A 120 -5.76 -19.04 -8.12
C HIS A 120 -7.20 -19.16 -8.64
N ASP A 121 -8.06 -19.88 -7.93
CA ASP A 121 -9.47 -20.07 -8.28
C ASP A 121 -10.26 -18.75 -8.22
N VAL A 122 -10.01 -17.91 -7.20
CA VAL A 122 -10.60 -16.57 -7.07
C VAL A 122 -10.15 -15.66 -8.21
N HIS A 123 -8.85 -15.65 -8.50
CA HIS A 123 -8.30 -14.85 -9.58
C HIS A 123 -8.91 -15.26 -10.93
N HIS A 124 -8.87 -16.55 -11.27
CA HIS A 124 -9.43 -17.07 -12.51
C HIS A 124 -10.95 -16.79 -12.63
N ALA A 125 -11.70 -16.89 -11.54
CA ALA A 125 -13.11 -16.52 -11.50
C ALA A 125 -13.33 -15.05 -11.90
N LEU A 126 -12.54 -14.14 -11.31
CA LEU A 126 -12.59 -12.71 -11.60
C LEU A 126 -12.13 -12.39 -13.03
N GLU A 127 -11.19 -13.14 -13.58
CA GLU A 127 -10.70 -12.97 -14.95
C GLU A 127 -11.77 -13.20 -16.03
N THR A 128 -12.77 -14.06 -15.76
CA THR A 128 -13.91 -14.25 -16.67
C THR A 128 -14.80 -13.00 -16.82
N LEU A 129 -14.66 -12.02 -15.92
CA LEU A 129 -15.42 -10.79 -15.92
C LEU A 129 -14.69 -9.69 -16.68
N SER A 130 -15.46 -8.80 -17.33
CA SER A 130 -14.91 -7.53 -17.81
C SER A 130 -14.39 -6.70 -16.63
N GLU A 131 -13.38 -5.86 -16.85
CA GLU A 131 -12.80 -5.00 -15.81
C GLU A 131 -13.86 -4.21 -15.02
N ALA A 132 -14.85 -3.65 -15.72
CA ALA A 132 -15.94 -2.90 -15.10
C ALA A 132 -16.85 -3.76 -14.20
N GLN A 133 -17.09 -5.03 -14.57
CA GLN A 133 -17.85 -6.00 -13.76
C GLN A 133 -17.03 -6.43 -12.54
N ARG A 134 -15.75 -6.70 -12.76
CA ARG A 134 -14.80 -7.11 -11.74
C ARG A 134 -14.63 -6.06 -10.65
N LEU A 135 -14.42 -4.80 -11.03
CA LEU A 135 -14.35 -3.67 -10.08
C LEU A 135 -15.62 -3.58 -9.22
N ALA A 136 -16.80 -3.66 -9.85
CA ALA A 136 -18.06 -3.55 -9.11
C ALA A 136 -18.24 -4.69 -8.10
N ILE A 137 -17.96 -5.94 -8.49
CA ILE A 137 -18.14 -7.09 -7.62
C ILE A 137 -17.13 -7.13 -6.48
N THR A 138 -15.87 -6.75 -6.74
CA THR A 138 -14.82 -6.69 -5.71
C THR A 138 -15.14 -5.61 -4.68
N LEU A 139 -15.52 -4.40 -5.12
CA LEU A 139 -15.94 -3.33 -4.21
C LEU A 139 -17.18 -3.73 -3.40
N PHE A 140 -18.15 -4.41 -4.01
CA PHE A 140 -19.36 -4.80 -3.28
C PHE A 140 -19.10 -5.85 -2.20
N TYR A 141 -18.24 -6.84 -2.46
CA TYR A 141 -18.02 -7.95 -1.53
C TYR A 141 -16.84 -7.77 -0.57
N ILE A 142 -15.97 -6.78 -0.78
CA ILE A 142 -14.86 -6.53 0.17
C ILE A 142 -15.36 -6.00 1.50
N GLU A 143 -16.29 -5.03 1.47
CA GLU A 143 -16.80 -4.38 2.68
C GLU A 143 -18.29 -4.01 2.63
N GLY A 144 -19.05 -4.66 1.76
CA GLY A 144 -20.50 -4.48 1.72
C GLY A 144 -20.94 -3.06 1.31
N TYR A 145 -20.09 -2.30 0.60
CA TYR A 145 -20.39 -0.94 0.18
C TYR A 145 -21.73 -0.85 -0.55
N SER A 146 -22.50 0.19 -0.23
CA SER A 146 -23.78 0.44 -0.89
C SER A 146 -23.57 0.77 -2.37
N TYR A 147 -24.62 0.55 -3.18
CA TYR A 147 -24.57 0.91 -4.60
C TYR A 147 -24.28 2.41 -4.82
N ARG A 148 -24.66 3.27 -3.88
CA ARG A 148 -24.36 4.71 -3.94
C ARG A 148 -22.88 4.96 -3.72
N GLU A 149 -22.28 4.39 -2.69
CA GLU A 149 -20.85 4.57 -2.41
C GLU A 149 -19.97 4.08 -3.56
N ILE A 150 -20.30 2.91 -4.13
CA ILE A 150 -19.59 2.38 -5.30
C ILE A 150 -19.79 3.27 -6.53
N ALA A 151 -21.01 3.77 -6.75
CA ALA A 151 -21.33 4.66 -7.86
C ALA A 151 -20.57 5.99 -7.78
N ASP A 152 -20.56 6.60 -6.59
CA ASP A 152 -19.87 7.86 -6.32
C ASP A 152 -18.35 7.69 -6.49
N TYR A 153 -17.76 6.61 -5.95
CA TYR A 153 -16.34 6.32 -6.09
C TYR A 153 -15.92 6.02 -7.54
N LEU A 154 -16.73 5.26 -8.29
CA LEU A 154 -16.45 4.92 -9.70
C LEU A 154 -16.85 6.04 -10.69
N GLU A 155 -17.46 7.13 -10.22
CA GLU A 155 -18.00 8.23 -11.02
C GLU A 155 -18.99 7.74 -12.12
N VAL A 156 -19.90 6.83 -11.76
CA VAL A 156 -20.92 6.28 -12.67
C VAL A 156 -22.32 6.26 -12.02
N PRO A 157 -23.41 6.22 -12.80
CA PRO A 157 -24.75 6.12 -12.23
C PRO A 157 -24.97 4.82 -11.42
N ILE A 158 -25.81 4.90 -10.37
CA ILE A 158 -26.22 3.73 -9.54
C ILE A 158 -26.82 2.62 -10.42
N SER A 159 -27.57 2.96 -11.47
CA SER A 159 -28.12 2.00 -12.43
C SER A 159 -27.04 1.19 -13.15
N THR A 160 -25.91 1.82 -13.45
CA THR A 160 -24.74 1.16 -14.06
C THR A 160 -24.12 0.16 -13.08
N ILE A 161 -24.01 0.50 -11.78
CA ILE A 161 -23.52 -0.44 -10.76
C ILE A 161 -24.44 -1.64 -10.61
N LYS A 162 -25.76 -1.42 -10.51
CA LYS A 162 -26.76 -2.50 -10.44
C LYS A 162 -26.63 -3.46 -11.62
N LYS A 163 -26.50 -2.92 -12.84
CA LYS A 163 -26.32 -3.72 -14.05
C LYS A 163 -25.00 -4.51 -14.03
N ARG A 164 -23.88 -3.87 -13.70
CA ARG A 164 -22.56 -4.53 -13.60
C ARG A 164 -22.56 -5.67 -12.59
N LEU A 165 -23.17 -5.47 -11.42
CA LEU A 165 -23.28 -6.50 -10.38
C LEU A 165 -24.17 -7.66 -10.80
N PHE A 166 -25.30 -7.36 -11.44
CA PHE A 166 -26.18 -8.39 -12.00
C PHE A 166 -25.43 -9.23 -13.03
N ASP A 167 -24.82 -8.59 -14.03
CA ASP A 167 -24.09 -9.28 -15.10
C ASP A 167 -22.89 -10.09 -14.54
N ALA A 168 -22.18 -9.57 -13.53
CA ALA A 168 -21.09 -10.28 -12.87
C ALA A 168 -21.59 -11.53 -12.14
N ARG A 169 -22.67 -11.42 -11.36
CA ARG A 169 -23.28 -12.54 -10.63
C ARG A 169 -23.87 -13.60 -11.56
N SER A 170 -24.39 -13.21 -12.72
CA SER A 170 -24.88 -14.18 -13.71
C SER A 170 -23.76 -14.99 -14.37
N LYS A 171 -22.54 -14.46 -14.41
CA LYS A 171 -21.36 -15.17 -14.95
C LYS A 171 -20.65 -16.03 -13.92
N LEU A 172 -20.74 -15.68 -12.64
CA LEU A 172 -20.14 -16.45 -11.55
C LEU A 172 -21.14 -17.47 -11.01
N LYS A 173 -20.72 -18.73 -10.85
CA LYS A 173 -21.52 -19.73 -10.13
C LYS A 173 -21.66 -19.32 -8.66
N GLU A 174 -22.74 -19.72 -7.99
CA GLU A 174 -22.99 -19.40 -6.58
C GLU A 174 -21.81 -19.76 -5.66
N ARG A 175 -21.21 -20.95 -5.85
CA ARG A 175 -19.99 -21.36 -5.15
C ARG A 175 -18.82 -20.39 -5.37
N MET A 176 -18.65 -19.86 -6.57
CA MET A 176 -17.58 -18.91 -6.90
C MET A 176 -17.82 -17.55 -6.23
N ILE A 177 -19.08 -17.13 -6.10
CA ILE A 177 -19.44 -15.90 -5.39
C ILE A 177 -19.04 -16.02 -3.92
N HIS A 178 -19.41 -17.12 -3.25
CA HIS A 178 -19.01 -17.34 -1.85
C HIS A 178 -17.49 -17.41 -1.68
N MET A 179 -16.78 -18.05 -2.61
CA MET A 179 -15.33 -18.15 -2.60
C MET A 179 -14.67 -16.77 -2.73
N VAL A 180 -15.08 -15.96 -3.72
CA VAL A 180 -14.61 -14.58 -3.90
C VAL A 180 -14.93 -13.74 -2.67
N GLN A 181 -16.16 -13.83 -2.16
CA GLN A 181 -16.58 -13.09 -0.96
C GLN A 181 -15.70 -13.42 0.25
N ASN A 182 -15.44 -14.70 0.51
CA ASN A 182 -14.61 -15.12 1.65
C ASN A 182 -13.17 -14.64 1.49
N ALA A 183 -12.58 -14.80 0.31
CA ALA A 183 -11.22 -14.36 0.03
C ALA A 183 -11.07 -12.84 0.20
N LEU A 184 -12.03 -12.04 -0.29
CA LEU A 184 -11.99 -10.59 -0.16
C LEU A 184 -12.16 -10.12 1.30
N HIS A 185 -13.06 -10.75 2.07
CA HIS A 185 -13.20 -10.42 3.49
C HIS A 185 -11.95 -10.75 4.30
N GLN A 186 -11.22 -11.81 3.92
CA GLN A 186 -9.95 -12.19 4.56
C GLN A 186 -8.76 -11.35 4.10
N ALA A 187 -8.85 -10.71 2.94
CA ALA A 187 -7.78 -9.89 2.38
C ALA A 187 -7.97 -8.39 2.64
N LYS A 188 -9.13 -7.93 3.15
CA LYS A 188 -9.40 -6.51 3.32
C LYS A 188 -8.45 -5.87 4.35
N PRO A 189 -7.83 -4.72 4.03
CA PRO A 189 -6.94 -4.02 4.95
C PRO A 189 -7.57 -3.65 6.29
N SER A 190 -8.88 -3.33 6.32
CA SER A 190 -9.59 -2.90 7.53
C SER A 190 -9.75 -3.95 8.63
N GLN A 191 -9.28 -5.18 8.44
CA GLN A 191 -9.25 -6.19 9.51
C GLN A 191 -8.27 -5.83 10.64
N SER A 192 -7.31 -4.96 10.38
CA SER A 192 -6.38 -4.46 11.39
C SER A 192 -5.99 -3.02 11.11
N ASP A 193 -5.46 -2.32 12.11
CA ASP A 193 -4.94 -0.97 11.93
C ASP A 193 -3.59 -0.94 11.19
N SER A 194 -3.00 -2.11 10.87
CA SER A 194 -1.64 -2.22 10.33
C SER A 194 -1.44 -1.44 9.03
N PHE A 195 -2.40 -1.50 8.10
CA PHE A 195 -2.34 -0.76 6.84
C PHE A 195 -2.33 0.76 7.08
N SER A 196 -3.28 1.27 7.87
CA SER A 196 -3.37 2.69 8.19
C SER A 196 -2.14 3.17 8.96
N GLN A 197 -1.68 2.39 9.93
CA GLN A 197 -0.45 2.65 10.68
C GLN A 197 0.77 2.69 9.78
N ALA A 198 0.89 1.78 8.79
CA ALA A 198 1.99 1.79 7.83
C ALA A 198 2.01 3.07 7.00
N VAL A 199 0.85 3.48 6.45
CA VAL A 199 0.74 4.74 5.72
C VAL A 199 1.11 5.92 6.63
N GLN A 200 0.56 6.00 7.84
CA GLN A 200 0.85 7.09 8.78
C GLN A 200 2.30 7.11 9.26
N PHE A 201 2.93 5.95 9.39
CA PHE A 201 4.34 5.80 9.79
C PHE A 201 5.27 6.38 8.74
N PHE A 202 5.06 6.04 7.48
CA PHE A 202 5.89 6.60 6.42
C PHE A 202 5.63 8.09 6.16
N LEU A 203 4.42 8.59 6.42
CA LEU A 203 4.15 10.03 6.41
C LEU A 203 4.90 10.73 7.56
N ALA A 204 4.91 10.16 8.76
CA ALA A 204 5.67 10.70 9.89
C ALA A 204 7.19 10.71 9.64
N LEU A 205 7.74 9.64 9.04
CA LEU A 205 9.14 9.59 8.59
C LEU A 205 9.48 10.68 7.59
N ARG A 206 8.59 10.94 6.63
CA ARG A 206 8.79 12.00 5.64
C ARG A 206 8.77 13.39 6.29
N ASP A 207 7.87 13.59 7.24
CA ASP A 207 7.65 14.89 7.89
C ASP A 207 8.64 15.16 9.03
N GLY A 208 9.53 14.22 9.35
CA GLY A 208 10.51 14.35 10.43
C GLY A 208 9.90 14.24 11.83
N ASP A 209 8.68 13.70 11.95
CA ASP A 209 7.92 13.66 13.21
C ASP A 209 8.34 12.45 14.07
N LEU A 210 9.44 12.61 14.81
CA LEU A 210 9.99 11.57 15.68
C LEU A 210 8.99 11.09 16.74
N THR A 211 8.18 11.99 17.31
CA THR A 211 7.19 11.62 18.33
C THR A 211 6.13 10.69 17.75
N ALA A 212 5.58 11.03 16.59
CA ALA A 212 4.63 10.18 15.89
C ALA A 212 5.22 8.81 15.50
N ILE A 213 6.48 8.79 15.04
CA ILE A 213 7.20 7.54 14.71
C ILE A 213 7.27 6.64 15.94
N GLN A 214 7.66 7.19 17.10
CA GLN A 214 7.76 6.46 18.36
C GLN A 214 6.42 5.88 18.79
N GLU A 215 5.35 6.68 18.75
CA GLU A 215 4.01 6.25 19.11
C GLU A 215 3.49 5.12 18.22
N LEU A 216 3.69 5.23 16.90
CA LEU A 216 3.25 4.21 15.94
C LEU A 216 4.05 2.92 16.10
N VAL A 217 5.36 2.98 16.29
CA VAL A 217 6.19 1.78 16.51
C VAL A 217 5.85 1.10 17.84
N ALA A 218 5.51 1.88 18.88
CA ALA A 218 5.05 1.32 20.16
C ALA A 218 3.72 0.54 20.00
N GLN A 219 2.86 0.94 19.07
CA GLN A 219 1.62 0.23 18.74
C GLN A 219 1.87 -0.97 17.82
N ASN A 220 2.86 -0.86 16.92
CA ASN A 220 3.15 -1.88 15.92
C ASN A 220 4.65 -1.91 15.58
N ALA A 221 5.38 -2.81 16.24
CA ALA A 221 6.82 -2.97 16.05
C ALA A 221 7.21 -3.44 14.63
N ALA A 222 6.29 -4.08 13.89
CA ALA A 222 6.56 -4.55 12.53
C ALA A 222 6.85 -3.41 11.55
N LEU A 223 6.42 -2.18 11.88
CA LEU A 223 6.67 -0.97 11.09
C LEU A 223 8.17 -0.69 10.87
N LEU A 224 9.03 -1.07 11.81
CA LEU A 224 10.48 -0.90 11.68
C LEU A 224 11.07 -1.69 10.50
N THR A 225 10.44 -2.82 10.18
CA THR A 225 10.84 -3.71 9.07
C THR A 225 10.04 -3.48 7.79
N ALA A 226 9.00 -2.64 7.86
CA ALA A 226 8.19 -2.31 6.70
C ALA A 226 9.07 -1.66 5.62
N LYS A 227 8.89 -2.12 4.38
CA LYS A 227 9.61 -1.60 3.21
C LYS A 227 8.69 -0.74 2.38
N THR A 228 9.21 0.38 1.91
CA THR A 228 8.56 1.24 0.94
C THR A 228 8.71 0.65 -0.45
N GLU A 229 7.67 0.14 -1.09
CA GLU A 229 7.62 -0.14 -2.55
C GLU A 229 7.67 1.16 -3.40
N TRP A 230 8.41 2.21 -3.00
CA TRP A 230 8.24 3.57 -3.54
C TRP A 230 9.31 3.96 -4.57
N ARG A 231 8.88 4.71 -5.60
CA ARG A 231 9.73 5.62 -6.38
C ARG A 231 9.46 7.04 -5.87
N MET A 232 10.30 7.54 -4.97
CA MET A 232 10.28 8.96 -4.59
C MET A 232 11.34 9.74 -5.36
N ALA A 233 10.97 10.95 -5.78
CA ALA A 233 11.91 11.99 -6.13
C ALA A 233 11.91 13.02 -5.00
N LEU A 234 12.96 13.03 -4.17
CA LEU A 234 13.26 14.19 -3.32
C LEU A 234 14.00 15.18 -4.22
N GLY A 235 13.28 16.17 -4.78
CA GLY A 235 13.85 17.08 -5.78
C GLY A 235 14.28 16.34 -7.07
N HIS A 236 15.55 16.47 -7.45
CA HIS A 236 16.11 15.84 -8.66
C HIS A 236 16.63 14.41 -8.48
N HIS A 237 16.47 13.79 -7.30
CA HIS A 237 17.16 12.53 -6.97
C HIS A 237 16.19 11.37 -6.71
N TYR A 238 16.53 10.24 -7.31
CA TYR A 238 15.71 9.05 -7.43
C TYR A 238 15.92 8.12 -6.23
N TRP A 239 14.83 7.79 -5.52
CA TRP A 239 14.87 6.81 -4.43
C TRP A 239 14.49 5.41 -4.92
N PRO A 240 15.18 4.34 -4.49
CA PRO A 240 14.83 2.99 -4.91
C PRO A 240 13.74 2.36 -4.05
N LEU A 241 12.92 1.54 -4.72
CA LEU A 241 11.90 0.66 -4.17
C LEU A 241 12.50 -0.25 -3.08
N GLY A 242 11.71 -0.72 -2.13
CA GLY A 242 12.07 -1.64 -1.04
C GLY A 242 12.79 -1.03 0.17
N SER A 243 12.72 0.28 0.38
CA SER A 243 13.49 0.96 1.41
C SER A 243 12.83 0.91 2.79
N THR A 244 13.59 0.60 3.84
CA THR A 244 13.09 0.60 5.23
C THR A 244 13.09 2.02 5.82
N ALA A 245 12.51 2.19 7.01
CA ALA A 245 12.62 3.43 7.79
C ALA A 245 14.08 3.94 7.90
N LEU A 246 15.03 3.02 8.08
CA LEU A 246 16.45 3.34 8.22
C LEU A 246 17.06 3.90 6.93
N HIS A 247 16.63 3.40 5.76
CA HIS A 247 17.02 3.99 4.49
C HIS A 247 16.49 5.42 4.40
N LEU A 248 15.20 5.63 4.67
CA LEU A 248 14.56 6.94 4.51
C LEU A 248 15.21 8.00 5.39
N ALA A 249 15.42 7.69 6.67
CA ALA A 249 16.13 8.58 7.60
C ALA A 249 17.56 8.88 7.12
N ALA A 250 18.25 7.86 6.55
CA ALA A 250 19.60 8.04 6.05
C ALA A 250 19.70 8.98 4.84
N GLY A 251 18.73 8.93 3.92
CA GLY A 251 18.73 9.84 2.76
C GLY A 251 18.27 11.25 3.10
N ALA A 252 17.33 11.37 4.03
CA ALA A 252 16.83 12.67 4.49
C ALA A 252 17.86 13.44 5.33
N GLY A 253 18.85 12.77 5.91
CA GLY A 253 19.82 13.40 6.81
C GLY A 253 19.32 13.53 8.26
N GLU A 254 18.23 12.84 8.60
CA GLU A 254 17.54 12.98 9.89
C GLU A 254 18.27 12.20 10.99
N THR A 255 19.31 12.82 11.55
CA THR A 255 20.21 12.19 12.53
C THR A 255 19.48 11.71 13.80
N ASP A 256 18.51 12.48 14.32
CA ASP A 256 17.75 12.12 15.51
C ASP A 256 16.86 10.89 15.28
N ILE A 257 16.16 10.86 14.14
CA ILE A 257 15.35 9.70 13.74
C ILE A 257 16.24 8.49 13.49
N LEU A 258 17.38 8.67 12.81
CA LEU A 258 18.31 7.59 12.55
C LEU A 258 18.88 6.99 13.84
N ALA A 259 19.30 7.84 14.79
CA ALA A 259 19.82 7.41 16.09
C ALA A 259 18.76 6.63 16.87
N TRP A 260 17.52 7.12 16.88
CA TRP A 260 16.42 6.42 17.54
C TRP A 260 16.09 5.08 16.86
N LEU A 261 16.04 5.04 15.53
CA LEU A 261 15.82 3.81 14.77
C LEU A 261 16.91 2.78 15.05
N LEU A 262 18.19 3.17 15.06
CA LEU A 262 19.32 2.29 15.37
C LEU A 262 19.23 1.70 16.78
N ALA A 263 18.72 2.47 17.76
CA ALA A 263 18.49 1.98 19.11
C ALA A 263 17.44 0.85 19.19
N GLN A 264 16.59 0.70 18.17
CA GLN A 264 15.64 -0.41 18.06
C GLN A 264 16.26 -1.71 17.50
N ASN A 265 17.59 -1.73 17.28
CA ASN A 265 18.34 -2.84 16.68
C ASN A 265 17.77 -3.35 15.34
N PRO A 266 17.49 -2.46 14.37
CA PRO A 266 17.02 -2.86 13.04
C PRO A 266 18.14 -3.59 12.29
N ASN A 267 17.77 -4.30 11.22
CA ASN A 267 18.77 -4.82 10.28
C ASN A 267 19.44 -3.64 9.54
N ILE A 268 20.60 -3.20 10.02
CA ILE A 268 21.38 -2.10 9.44
C ILE A 268 21.86 -2.41 8.01
N GLN A 269 21.93 -3.68 7.66
CA GLN A 269 22.36 -4.19 6.34
C GLN A 269 21.18 -4.54 5.43
N ALA A 270 19.95 -4.17 5.80
CA ALA A 270 18.79 -4.38 4.96
C ALA A 270 19.03 -3.75 3.59
N GLN A 271 18.79 -4.52 2.52
CA GLN A 271 18.88 -4.02 1.16
C GLN A 271 17.48 -3.68 0.63
N ASN A 272 17.42 -2.57 -0.11
CA ASN A 272 16.27 -2.23 -0.93
C ASN A 272 16.30 -2.99 -2.27
N VAL A 273 15.32 -2.77 -3.15
CA VAL A 273 15.20 -3.47 -4.46
C VAL A 273 16.39 -3.19 -5.39
N ALA A 274 17.09 -2.07 -5.20
CA ALA A 274 18.32 -1.76 -5.94
C ALA A 274 19.58 -2.35 -5.30
N GLY A 275 19.44 -3.18 -4.25
CA GLY A 275 20.57 -3.74 -3.51
C GLY A 275 21.30 -2.73 -2.62
N MET A 276 20.76 -1.51 -2.45
CA MET A 276 21.39 -0.48 -1.65
C MET A 276 21.06 -0.66 -0.17
N THR A 277 22.06 -0.45 0.69
CA THR A 277 21.92 -0.37 2.14
C THR A 277 21.64 1.07 2.57
N PRO A 278 21.23 1.31 3.82
CA PRO A 278 21.15 2.66 4.38
C PRO A 278 22.45 3.46 4.25
N LEU A 279 23.62 2.80 4.35
CA LEU A 279 24.91 3.47 4.19
C LEU A 279 25.16 3.91 2.73
N HIS A 280 24.85 3.05 1.76
CA HIS A 280 24.93 3.41 0.33
C HIS A 280 24.07 4.65 0.03
N ILE A 281 22.87 4.67 0.59
CA ILE A 281 21.94 5.80 0.48
C ILE A 281 22.52 7.08 1.09
N ALA A 282 23.06 7.03 2.32
CA ALA A 282 23.67 8.19 2.97
C ALA A 282 24.83 8.76 2.15
N ALA A 283 25.66 7.89 1.56
CA ALA A 283 26.76 8.30 0.70
C ALA A 283 26.27 8.97 -0.59
N VAL A 284 25.27 8.39 -1.28
CA VAL A 284 24.69 8.95 -2.51
C VAL A 284 24.05 10.31 -2.27
N MET A 285 23.38 10.48 -1.12
CA MET A 285 22.71 11.73 -0.75
C MET A 285 23.64 12.74 -0.08
N ASN A 286 24.94 12.45 0.01
CA ASN A 286 25.95 13.31 0.64
C ASN A 286 25.60 13.70 2.09
N GLN A 287 25.29 12.69 2.91
CA GLN A 287 24.93 12.82 4.33
C GLN A 287 26.06 12.27 5.23
N PRO A 288 27.16 13.02 5.46
CA PRO A 288 28.35 12.49 6.11
C PRO A 288 28.13 12.15 7.60
N GLU A 289 27.32 12.92 8.32
CA GLU A 289 27.01 12.67 9.74
C GLU A 289 26.21 11.36 9.92
N VAL A 290 25.23 11.13 9.05
CA VAL A 290 24.46 9.88 8.99
C VAL A 290 25.37 8.70 8.65
N ALA A 291 26.25 8.85 7.65
CA ALA A 291 27.18 7.79 7.25
C ALA A 291 28.12 7.40 8.41
N GLN A 292 28.65 8.40 9.14
CA GLN A 292 29.46 8.15 10.34
C GLN A 292 28.67 7.42 11.42
N LEU A 293 27.41 7.82 11.65
CA LEU A 293 26.55 7.18 12.65
C LEU A 293 26.25 5.71 12.30
N LEU A 294 25.98 5.42 11.02
CA LEU A 294 25.78 4.05 10.53
C LEU A 294 27.05 3.20 10.66
N LEU A 295 28.22 3.74 10.31
CA LEU A 295 29.50 3.05 10.45
C LEU A 295 29.83 2.75 11.92
N ALA A 296 29.56 3.70 12.82
CA ALA A 296 29.75 3.50 14.26
C ALA A 296 28.87 2.37 14.82
N HIS A 297 27.72 2.10 14.18
CA HIS A 297 26.80 1.01 14.54
C HIS A 297 27.03 -0.29 13.74
N GLY A 298 28.14 -0.38 12.99
CA GLY A 298 28.56 -1.62 12.32
C GLY A 298 27.99 -1.81 10.91
N ALA A 299 27.60 -0.73 10.22
CA ALA A 299 27.30 -0.82 8.79
C ALA A 299 28.57 -1.16 8.00
N ASN A 300 28.47 -2.10 7.05
CA ASN A 300 29.61 -2.44 6.18
C ASN A 300 29.72 -1.43 5.04
N VAL A 301 30.97 -1.08 4.71
CA VAL A 301 31.37 -0.34 3.50
C VAL A 301 31.34 -1.25 2.27
#